data_AF-A0A7Y2GYK4-F1
#
_entry.id   AF-A0A7Y2GYK4-F1
#
_cell.length_a   1.000
_cell.length_b   1.000
_cell.length_c   1.000
_cell.angle_alpha   90.00
_cell.angle_beta   90.00
_cell.angle_gamma   90.00
#
_symmetry.space_group_name_H-M   'P 1'
#
loop_
_entity.id
_entity.type
_entity.pdbx_description
1 polymer ?
#
loop_
_entity_poly.entity_id
_entity_poly.type
_entity_poly.pdbx_seq_one_letter_code
_entity_poly.pdbx_strand_id
1 'polypeptide(L)'
;MRDRHHYEFDEVCAFCGAAAVILLAALIGLSTASSQLANAQNVDLGTDAQREAGRVIYNDKCAHCHGINGDADAVGTPFFRPGPRDFTAGVFKFRTTASGELPTDDDIRRSIREGMPYTGMPAWPSLSEQQVTNLMYYIKTFNEDFAGPYGEVTPIEIPDPPRVSDESIARGREVYMSNQCFDCHGDQGRGDGDSAPGLTNDWGEPIRAADLTKRWTFRGGSTRRDIYRTFTTGLDGSPMPSYDIQPPEDQWALVDYVYSLSRDEADYATVVTAVPADTALDLSAGRALFSDAPAALLPVVGQVIEPGRQFFPGVNAIEARAVFTDDEIAWMLSWHNMSAQVTGRNAPDLAAPLWSAEDDTTELWSDAVALQFPTRPLAGNELPYLVFGDSDASTDLWFADLAADGAAHFTARGSENMTAEGPVPEMMSVYEDGRWTVVFKRDRIVDERVSFEEGTFVPVAFSVWDGFNRERGNRRGMTSWYYTYVQMADRPSPVGPMLAYGFATLFVGLGLTFFMRRRVRRVPDDDGG
;
A
#
# COMPACT_ATOMS: atom_id res chain seq x y z
N MET A 1 -79.85 -75.06 -25.56
CA MET A 1 -80.24 -73.84 -24.84
C MET A 1 -80.25 -74.23 -23.38
N ARG A 2 -79.20 -73.84 -22.65
CA ARG A 2 -78.66 -74.60 -21.52
C ARG A 2 -79.03 -74.01 -20.15
N ASP A 3 -79.41 -74.96 -19.31
CA ASP A 3 -79.75 -74.94 -17.90
C ASP A 3 -78.65 -74.47 -16.93
N ARG A 4 -79.13 -73.86 -15.84
CA ARG A 4 -78.95 -74.13 -14.39
C ARG A 4 -77.60 -74.55 -13.77
N HIS A 5 -77.47 -74.05 -12.54
CA HIS A 5 -76.98 -74.66 -11.28
C HIS A 5 -75.53 -74.45 -10.82
N HIS A 6 -75.44 -73.75 -9.66
CA HIS A 6 -74.74 -74.04 -8.39
C HIS A 6 -73.19 -74.13 -8.43
N TYR A 7 -72.43 -73.57 -7.48
CA TYR A 7 -72.48 -73.73 -6.03
C TYR A 7 -71.86 -72.55 -5.26
N GLU A 8 -72.06 -72.59 -3.96
CA GLU A 8 -71.98 -71.59 -2.89
C GLU A 8 -70.84 -71.94 -1.90
N PHE A 9 -70.52 -71.03 -0.97
CA PHE A 9 -69.83 -71.22 0.34
C PHE A 9 -68.30 -71.48 0.36
N ASP A 10 -67.49 -71.07 1.36
CA ASP A 10 -67.54 -70.11 2.48
C ASP A 10 -66.13 -70.08 3.12
N GLU A 11 -65.79 -69.00 3.87
CA GLU A 11 -64.99 -68.95 5.14
C GLU A 11 -63.60 -69.67 5.29
N VAL A 12 -62.64 -69.39 6.19
CA VAL A 12 -62.23 -68.41 7.23
C VAL A 12 -60.90 -68.95 7.81
N CYS A 13 -59.93 -68.08 8.17
CA CYS A 13 -58.81 -68.30 9.13
C CYS A 13 -57.78 -69.44 8.84
N ALA A 14 -56.54 -69.47 9.32
CA ALA A 14 -55.76 -68.69 10.28
C ALA A 14 -54.27 -69.09 10.20
N PHE A 15 -53.41 -68.14 10.58
CA PHE A 15 -52.13 -68.27 11.31
C PHE A 15 -50.89 -69.00 10.75
N CYS A 16 -49.78 -68.29 10.98
CA CYS A 16 -48.41 -68.76 11.25
C CYS A 16 -47.52 -69.25 10.09
N GLY A 17 -46.39 -68.54 9.90
CA GLY A 17 -45.25 -69.09 9.17
C GLY A 17 -44.26 -68.02 8.74
N ALA A 18 -43.39 -67.59 9.67
CA ALA A 18 -42.28 -66.70 9.41
C ALA A 18 -41.27 -67.27 8.39
N ALA A 19 -40.43 -66.38 7.88
CA ALA A 19 -39.16 -66.62 7.16
C ALA A 19 -39.22 -66.76 5.63
N ALA A 20 -39.45 -65.64 4.91
CA ALA A 20 -38.99 -65.49 3.51
C ALA A 20 -39.03 -64.05 2.96
N VAL A 21 -38.72 -62.98 3.73
CA VAL A 21 -38.65 -61.60 3.15
C VAL A 21 -37.54 -60.74 3.80
N ILE A 22 -36.36 -61.30 4.02
CA ILE A 22 -35.15 -60.51 4.35
C ILE A 22 -34.02 -60.99 3.44
N LEU A 23 -34.12 -60.72 2.14
CA LEU A 23 -32.97 -60.84 1.23
C LEU A 23 -33.14 -60.15 -0.13
N LEU A 24 -34.05 -59.17 -0.26
CA LEU A 24 -34.22 -58.42 -1.51
C LEU A 24 -34.53 -56.93 -1.32
N ALA A 25 -34.03 -56.32 -0.24
CA ALA A 25 -34.13 -54.88 0.02
C ALA A 25 -32.80 -54.26 0.52
N ALA A 26 -31.67 -54.83 0.08
CA ALA A 26 -30.31 -54.38 0.44
C ALA A 26 -29.43 -54.10 -0.80
N LEU A 27 -30.04 -53.78 -1.95
CA LEU A 27 -29.33 -53.59 -3.23
C LEU A 27 -29.75 -52.35 -4.04
N ILE A 28 -30.49 -51.40 -3.44
CA ILE A 28 -30.86 -50.12 -4.10
C ILE A 28 -30.64 -48.95 -3.14
N GLY A 29 -29.40 -48.81 -2.64
CA GLY A 29 -29.07 -47.76 -1.66
C GLY A 29 -27.60 -47.40 -1.56
N LEU A 30 -26.81 -47.59 -2.61
CA LEU A 30 -25.40 -47.16 -2.66
C LEU A 30 -25.00 -46.66 -4.06
N SER A 31 -25.29 -45.40 -4.33
CA SER A 31 -24.62 -44.50 -5.30
C SER A 31 -25.46 -43.22 -5.31
N THR A 32 -25.00 -42.03 -4.94
CA THR A 32 -23.71 -41.38 -5.15
C THR A 32 -23.46 -40.40 -4.00
N ALA A 33 -22.66 -40.80 -3.00
CA ALA A 33 -21.91 -39.83 -2.23
C ALA A 33 -20.55 -39.74 -2.91
N SER A 34 -20.41 -38.80 -3.84
CA SER A 34 -19.10 -38.42 -4.37
C SER A 34 -18.38 -37.67 -3.26
N SER A 35 -17.78 -38.40 -2.33
CA SER A 35 -16.71 -37.89 -1.50
C SER A 35 -15.58 -37.49 -2.44
N GLN A 36 -15.44 -36.19 -2.70
CA GLN A 36 -14.18 -35.61 -3.16
C GLN A 36 -13.19 -35.81 -2.01
N LEU A 37 -12.52 -36.97 -2.02
CA LEU A 37 -11.27 -37.13 -1.28
C LEU A 37 -10.30 -36.14 -1.90
N ALA A 38 -9.89 -35.14 -1.13
CA ALA A 38 -8.74 -34.29 -1.47
C ALA A 38 -7.58 -35.23 -1.84
N ASN A 39 -7.14 -35.14 -3.09
CA ASN A 39 -6.13 -36.04 -3.64
C ASN A 39 -4.79 -35.62 -3.03
N ALA A 40 -4.30 -36.38 -2.03
CA ALA A 40 -2.95 -36.19 -1.51
C ALA A 40 -1.96 -36.24 -2.69
N GLN A 41 -1.08 -35.25 -2.79
CA GLN A 41 -0.13 -35.19 -3.89
C GLN A 41 0.97 -36.23 -3.62
N ASN A 42 1.06 -37.29 -4.44
CA ASN A 42 2.15 -38.27 -4.36
C ASN A 42 3.51 -37.56 -4.52
N VAL A 43 4.53 -38.04 -3.82
CA VAL A 43 5.92 -37.53 -3.91
C VAL A 43 6.46 -37.74 -5.33
N ASP A 44 6.29 -36.73 -6.17
CA ASP A 44 6.93 -36.63 -7.49
C ASP A 44 8.10 -35.63 -7.41
N LEU A 45 9.31 -36.12 -7.68
CA LEU A 45 10.54 -35.33 -7.70
C LEU A 45 11.09 -35.16 -9.12
N GLY A 46 10.35 -35.62 -10.13
CA GLY A 46 10.79 -35.66 -11.51
C GLY A 46 11.97 -36.62 -11.76
N THR A 47 12.43 -36.66 -13.00
CA THR A 47 13.62 -37.39 -13.43
C THR A 47 14.90 -36.59 -13.20
N ASP A 48 16.06 -37.25 -13.19
CA ASP A 48 17.36 -36.57 -13.13
C ASP A 48 17.53 -35.52 -14.23
N ALA A 49 17.06 -35.83 -15.45
CA ALA A 49 17.14 -34.91 -16.58
C ALA A 49 16.28 -33.64 -16.36
N GLN A 50 15.11 -33.78 -15.73
CA GLN A 50 14.26 -32.62 -15.40
C GLN A 50 14.88 -31.77 -14.30
N ARG A 51 15.44 -32.40 -13.25
CA ARG A 51 16.15 -31.68 -12.19
C ARG A 51 17.39 -30.97 -12.73
N GLU A 52 18.16 -31.59 -13.62
CA GLU A 52 19.31 -30.96 -14.25
C GLU A 52 18.91 -29.77 -15.15
N ALA A 53 17.82 -29.90 -15.93
CA ALA A 53 17.28 -28.78 -16.68
C ALA A 53 16.80 -27.64 -15.77
N GLY A 54 16.22 -27.97 -14.62
CA GLY A 54 15.85 -27.01 -13.57
C GLY A 54 17.05 -26.31 -12.96
N ARG A 55 18.12 -27.05 -12.66
CA ARG A 55 19.37 -26.54 -12.11
C ARG A 55 20.00 -25.48 -13.01
N VAL A 56 20.03 -25.73 -14.33
CA VAL A 56 20.56 -24.75 -15.30
C VAL A 56 19.80 -23.42 -15.21
N ILE A 57 18.47 -23.48 -15.11
CA ILE A 57 17.62 -22.28 -14.98
C ILE A 57 17.84 -21.61 -13.62
N TYR A 58 17.88 -22.40 -12.53
CA TYR A 58 18.11 -21.90 -11.18
C TYR A 58 19.43 -21.13 -11.09
N ASN A 59 20.51 -21.69 -11.64
CA ASN A 59 21.82 -21.06 -11.61
C ASN A 59 21.86 -19.74 -12.40
N ASP A 60 21.13 -19.67 -13.50
CA ASP A 60 21.02 -18.47 -14.34
C ASP A 60 20.16 -17.37 -13.70
N LYS A 61 19.08 -17.74 -13.00
CA LYS A 61 18.00 -16.80 -12.64
C LYS A 61 17.76 -16.61 -11.14
N CYS A 62 18.08 -17.61 -10.32
CA CYS A 62 17.67 -17.68 -8.92
C CYS A 62 18.86 -17.64 -7.95
N ALA A 63 19.98 -18.29 -8.31
CA ALA A 63 21.14 -18.47 -7.43
C ALA A 63 21.80 -17.16 -6.98
N HIS A 64 21.66 -16.07 -7.75
CA HIS A 64 22.21 -14.76 -7.37
C HIS A 64 21.55 -14.18 -6.10
N CYS A 65 20.32 -14.60 -5.79
CA CYS A 65 19.59 -14.21 -4.58
C CYS A 65 19.48 -15.38 -3.59
N HIS A 66 19.13 -16.57 -4.06
CA HIS A 66 18.85 -17.73 -3.18
C HIS A 66 20.08 -18.59 -2.85
N GLY A 67 21.26 -18.22 -3.33
CA GLY A 67 22.49 -19.00 -3.15
C GLY A 67 22.56 -20.17 -4.13
N ILE A 68 23.78 -20.55 -4.51
CA ILE A 68 23.98 -21.70 -5.40
C ILE A 68 23.54 -23.02 -4.73
N ASN A 69 23.59 -23.07 -3.40
CA ASN A 69 23.17 -24.21 -2.59
C ASN A 69 21.72 -24.09 -2.08
N GLY A 70 20.99 -23.04 -2.46
CA GLY A 70 19.61 -22.82 -1.97
C GLY A 70 19.52 -22.34 -0.53
N ASP A 71 20.64 -21.95 0.08
CA ASP A 71 20.81 -21.56 1.49
C ASP A 71 20.55 -20.06 1.76
N ALA A 72 20.06 -19.32 0.75
CA ALA A 72 19.94 -17.86 0.78
C ALA A 72 21.26 -17.11 1.08
N ASP A 73 22.42 -17.76 0.92
CA ASP A 73 23.72 -17.13 1.05
C ASP A 73 24.28 -16.78 -0.33
N ALA A 74 23.90 -15.61 -0.83
CA ALA A 74 24.37 -15.08 -2.10
C ALA A 74 24.82 -13.64 -1.98
N VAL A 75 25.62 -13.20 -2.97
CA VAL A 75 26.06 -11.80 -3.08
C VAL A 75 24.86 -10.82 -3.10
N GLY A 76 23.70 -11.25 -3.62
CA GLY A 76 22.48 -10.46 -3.63
C GLY A 76 21.78 -10.32 -2.27
N THR A 77 21.95 -11.28 -1.35
CA THR A 77 21.18 -11.38 -0.09
C THR A 77 21.19 -10.11 0.77
N PRO A 78 22.33 -9.42 0.98
CA PRO A 78 22.37 -8.21 1.80
C PRO A 78 21.52 -7.04 1.27
N PHE A 79 21.11 -7.06 0.00
CA PHE A 79 20.40 -5.96 -0.67
C PHE A 79 18.88 -6.09 -0.62
N PHE A 80 18.33 -7.16 -0.04
CA PHE A 80 16.88 -7.39 0.01
C PHE A 80 16.36 -7.50 1.43
N ARG A 81 15.25 -6.81 1.71
CA ARG A 81 14.41 -7.01 2.89
C ARG A 81 12.94 -7.11 2.43
N PRO A 82 12.22 -8.20 2.71
CA PRO A 82 12.68 -9.44 3.36
C PRO A 82 13.81 -10.11 2.56
N GLY A 83 14.65 -10.89 3.26
CA GLY A 83 15.70 -11.68 2.62
C GLY A 83 15.15 -12.76 1.68
N PRO A 84 15.96 -13.25 0.72
CA PRO A 84 15.62 -14.42 -0.10
C PRO A 84 15.31 -15.64 0.78
N ARG A 85 14.51 -16.56 0.24
CA ARG A 85 14.15 -17.80 0.94
C ARG A 85 15.33 -18.78 0.95
N ASP A 86 15.71 -19.23 2.15
CA ASP A 86 16.49 -20.46 2.35
C ASP A 86 15.59 -21.67 2.10
N PHE A 87 15.87 -22.40 1.02
CA PHE A 87 15.17 -23.61 0.63
C PHE A 87 15.65 -24.86 1.38
N THR A 88 16.86 -24.83 1.95
CA THR A 88 17.41 -25.96 2.71
C THR A 88 16.66 -26.20 4.01
N ALA A 89 16.08 -25.13 4.57
CA ALA A 89 15.26 -25.19 5.78
C ALA A 89 13.91 -25.92 5.59
N GLY A 90 13.43 -26.11 4.37
CA GLY A 90 12.09 -26.69 4.12
C GLY A 90 10.92 -25.81 4.57
N VAL A 91 11.17 -24.56 4.98
CA VAL A 91 10.15 -23.64 5.51
C VAL A 91 9.62 -22.70 4.43
N PHE A 92 8.37 -22.88 4.03
CA PHE A 92 7.72 -22.06 3.00
C PHE A 92 6.59 -21.21 3.60
N LYS A 93 6.52 -19.92 3.29
CA LYS A 93 5.49 -19.03 3.84
C LYS A 93 4.13 -19.18 3.16
N PHE A 94 4.12 -19.31 1.83
CA PHE A 94 2.88 -19.23 1.05
C PHE A 94 2.51 -20.62 0.53
N ARG A 95 1.60 -21.27 1.26
CA ARG A 95 1.20 -22.65 1.04
C ARG A 95 -0.31 -22.80 0.99
N THR A 96 -0.75 -23.96 0.54
CA THR A 96 -2.12 -24.46 0.64
C THR A 96 -2.23 -25.66 1.59
N THR A 97 -1.19 -25.94 2.38
CA THR A 97 -1.11 -27.04 3.35
C THR A 97 -1.17 -26.51 4.78
N ALA A 98 -1.33 -27.39 5.78
CA ALA A 98 -1.43 -26.96 7.18
C ALA A 98 -0.11 -26.33 7.67
N SER A 99 -0.14 -25.48 8.70
CA SER A 99 1.08 -24.88 9.26
C SER A 99 2.08 -25.96 9.69
N GLY A 100 3.36 -25.79 9.32
CA GLY A 100 4.43 -26.77 9.54
C GLY A 100 4.58 -27.82 8.43
N GLU A 101 3.64 -27.96 7.51
CA GLU A 101 3.75 -28.89 6.37
C GLU A 101 4.47 -28.28 5.16
N LEU A 102 5.08 -29.14 4.33
CA LEU A 102 5.70 -28.72 3.07
C LEU A 102 4.67 -28.11 2.10
N PRO A 103 5.09 -27.25 1.15
CA PRO A 103 4.22 -26.75 0.09
C PRO A 103 3.80 -27.85 -0.88
N THR A 104 2.66 -27.66 -1.55
CA THR A 104 2.34 -28.44 -2.76
C THR A 104 3.25 -28.04 -3.93
N ASP A 105 3.25 -28.85 -5.00
CA ASP A 105 3.94 -28.48 -6.24
C ASP A 105 3.32 -27.21 -6.85
N ASP A 106 2.00 -27.04 -6.75
CA ASP A 106 1.31 -25.84 -7.23
C ASP A 106 1.71 -24.58 -6.44
N ASP A 107 1.96 -24.69 -5.14
CA ASP A 107 2.42 -23.55 -4.32
C ASP A 107 3.81 -23.05 -4.76
N ILE A 108 4.74 -23.97 -5.01
CA ILE A 108 6.08 -23.62 -5.51
C ILE A 108 5.97 -23.01 -6.92
N ARG A 109 5.20 -23.65 -7.82
CA ARG A 109 5.00 -23.14 -9.19
C ARG A 109 4.35 -21.77 -9.20
N ARG A 110 3.31 -21.54 -8.39
CA ARG A 110 2.66 -20.22 -8.23
C ARG A 110 3.68 -19.17 -7.78
N SER A 111 4.47 -19.47 -6.76
CA SER A 111 5.50 -18.56 -6.23
C SER A 111 6.55 -18.17 -7.28
N ILE A 112 6.94 -19.11 -8.15
CA ILE A 112 7.86 -18.83 -9.27
C ILE A 112 7.16 -17.96 -10.33
N ARG A 113 5.92 -18.27 -10.69
CA ARG A 113 5.20 -17.58 -11.77
C ARG A 113 4.85 -16.15 -11.41
N GLU A 114 4.29 -15.95 -10.23
CA GLU A 114 3.73 -14.69 -9.78
C GLU A 114 4.77 -13.82 -9.07
N GLY A 115 5.88 -14.42 -8.62
CA GLY A 115 6.86 -13.74 -7.79
C GLY A 115 6.27 -13.35 -6.44
N MET A 116 6.87 -12.35 -5.79
CA MET A 116 6.38 -11.82 -4.52
C MET A 116 6.33 -10.29 -4.62
N PRO A 117 5.13 -9.69 -4.73
CA PRO A 117 4.96 -8.23 -4.79
C PRO A 117 5.74 -7.50 -3.69
N TYR A 118 6.32 -6.35 -4.04
CA TYR A 118 7.07 -5.48 -3.10
C TYR A 118 8.23 -6.21 -2.39
N THR A 119 8.90 -7.11 -3.10
CA THR A 119 10.15 -7.76 -2.68
C THR A 119 11.13 -7.83 -3.85
N GLY A 120 12.33 -8.37 -3.61
CA GLY A 120 13.31 -8.68 -4.65
C GLY A 120 12.98 -9.89 -5.54
N MET A 121 11.87 -10.61 -5.30
CA MET A 121 11.49 -11.80 -6.06
C MET A 121 10.52 -11.45 -7.21
N PRO A 122 10.99 -11.32 -8.46
CA PRO A 122 10.14 -10.98 -9.60
C PRO A 122 9.29 -12.16 -10.05
N ALA A 123 8.25 -11.85 -10.82
CA ALA A 123 7.50 -12.82 -11.60
C ALA A 123 8.34 -13.34 -12.78
N TRP A 124 8.14 -14.60 -13.16
CA TRP A 124 8.84 -15.23 -14.30
C TRP A 124 7.88 -15.64 -15.44
N PRO A 125 7.13 -14.70 -16.04
CA PRO A 125 6.14 -15.01 -17.08
C PRO A 125 6.77 -15.52 -18.39
N SER A 126 8.07 -15.31 -18.58
CA SER A 126 8.81 -15.80 -19.74
C SER A 126 9.17 -17.29 -19.68
N LEU A 127 9.03 -17.94 -18.52
CA LEU A 127 9.29 -19.37 -18.37
C LEU A 127 8.05 -20.20 -18.73
N SER A 128 8.24 -21.18 -19.61
CA SER A 128 7.20 -22.17 -19.97
C SER A 128 6.79 -23.05 -18.78
N GLU A 129 5.63 -23.72 -18.88
CA GLU A 129 5.17 -24.71 -17.90
C GLU A 129 6.21 -25.79 -17.58
N GLN A 130 6.87 -26.32 -18.61
CA GLN A 130 7.90 -27.33 -18.41
C GLN A 130 9.11 -26.77 -17.67
N GLN A 131 9.53 -25.54 -17.97
CA GLN A 131 10.68 -24.91 -17.31
C GLN A 131 10.40 -24.64 -15.83
N VAL A 132 9.21 -24.13 -15.50
CA VAL A 132 8.80 -23.89 -14.11
C VAL A 132 8.68 -25.22 -13.35
N THR A 133 8.13 -26.26 -13.98
CA THR A 133 8.05 -27.60 -13.38
C THR A 133 9.44 -28.19 -13.11
N ASN A 134 10.37 -28.08 -14.06
CA ASN A 134 11.75 -28.52 -13.87
C ASN A 134 12.46 -27.74 -12.75
N LEU A 135 12.25 -26.42 -12.68
CA LEU A 135 12.80 -25.58 -11.63
C LEU A 135 12.25 -25.97 -10.25
N MET A 136 10.94 -26.22 -10.16
CA MET A 136 10.31 -26.74 -8.94
C MET A 136 10.94 -28.06 -8.48
N TYR A 137 11.10 -29.06 -9.38
CA TYR A 137 11.76 -30.32 -9.02
C TYR A 137 13.18 -30.10 -8.52
N TYR A 138 13.93 -29.16 -9.11
CA TYR A 138 15.27 -28.82 -8.63
C TYR A 138 15.24 -28.14 -7.25
N ILE A 139 14.33 -27.19 -7.01
CA ILE A 139 14.18 -26.54 -5.70
C ILE A 139 13.89 -27.56 -4.59
N LYS A 140 13.04 -28.55 -4.87
CA LYS A 140 12.72 -29.64 -3.92
C LYS A 140 13.95 -30.48 -3.54
N THR A 141 15.06 -30.43 -4.30
CA THR A 141 16.28 -31.16 -3.95
C THR A 141 17.09 -30.54 -2.81
N PHE A 142 16.84 -29.28 -2.46
CA PHE A 142 17.59 -28.59 -1.40
C PHE A 142 17.24 -29.07 0.00
N ASN A 143 16.11 -29.78 0.16
CA ASN A 143 15.66 -30.31 1.44
C ASN A 143 15.17 -31.76 1.27
N GLU A 144 15.65 -32.67 2.11
CA GLU A 144 15.38 -34.10 1.99
C GLU A 144 13.95 -34.51 2.38
N ASP A 145 13.23 -33.66 3.13
CA ASP A 145 11.87 -33.95 3.58
C ASP A 145 10.89 -34.09 2.41
N PHE A 146 11.17 -33.41 1.29
CA PHE A 146 10.40 -33.56 0.05
C PHE A 146 10.44 -34.97 -0.53
N ALA A 147 11.49 -35.75 -0.25
CA ALA A 147 11.63 -37.15 -0.70
C ALA A 147 11.10 -38.15 0.32
N GLY A 148 10.82 -37.69 1.54
CA GLY A 148 10.35 -38.49 2.66
C GLY A 148 8.83 -38.48 2.83
N PRO A 149 8.33 -39.02 3.95
CA PRO A 149 6.88 -39.05 4.25
C PRO A 149 6.27 -37.64 4.39
N TYR A 150 7.08 -36.62 4.68
CA TYR A 150 6.62 -35.23 4.76
C TYR A 150 6.33 -34.60 3.39
N GLY A 151 6.82 -35.20 2.30
CA GLY A 151 6.54 -34.75 0.93
C GLY A 151 5.15 -35.14 0.43
N GLU A 152 4.45 -36.06 1.11
CA GLU A 152 3.04 -36.38 0.83
C GLU A 152 2.14 -35.40 1.60
N VAL A 153 1.58 -34.43 0.89
CA VAL A 153 0.78 -33.35 1.51
C VAL A 153 -0.65 -33.32 0.98
N THR A 154 -1.56 -32.85 1.83
CA THR A 154 -2.97 -32.66 1.48
C THR A 154 -3.32 -31.17 1.54
N PRO A 155 -3.78 -30.56 0.43
CA PRO A 155 -4.21 -29.17 0.44
C PRO A 155 -5.42 -28.99 1.36
N ILE A 156 -5.47 -27.86 2.08
CA ILE A 156 -6.62 -27.46 2.87
C ILE A 156 -7.83 -27.19 1.97
N GLU A 157 -9.01 -27.52 2.48
CA GLU A 157 -10.26 -27.10 1.86
C GLU A 157 -10.56 -25.66 2.30
N ILE A 158 -10.75 -24.77 1.32
CA ILE A 158 -11.22 -23.41 1.58
C ILE A 158 -12.66 -23.32 1.07
N PRO A 159 -13.65 -23.06 1.96
CA PRO A 159 -15.05 -22.92 1.58
C PRO A 159 -15.27 -21.83 0.52
N ASP A 160 -16.46 -21.80 -0.07
CA ASP A 160 -16.82 -20.69 -0.97
C ASP A 160 -17.06 -19.41 -0.15
N PRO A 161 -16.55 -18.25 -0.61
CA PRO A 161 -16.67 -17.00 0.12
C PRO A 161 -18.14 -16.52 0.14
N PRO A 162 -18.71 -16.21 1.33
CA PRO A 162 -20.01 -15.57 1.45
C PRO A 162 -20.03 -14.18 0.79
N ARG A 163 -21.21 -13.61 0.59
CA ARG A 163 -21.34 -12.22 0.11
C ARG A 163 -20.89 -11.24 1.19
N VAL A 164 -20.05 -10.27 0.81
CA VAL A 164 -19.62 -9.17 1.70
C VAL A 164 -20.81 -8.26 2.06
N SER A 165 -20.86 -7.82 3.31
CA SER A 165 -21.84 -6.86 3.83
C SER A 165 -21.22 -6.00 4.93
N ASP A 166 -21.84 -4.86 5.27
CA ASP A 166 -21.39 -4.03 6.39
C ASP A 166 -21.42 -4.81 7.72
N GLU A 167 -22.37 -5.73 7.87
CA GLU A 167 -22.48 -6.61 9.03
C GLU A 167 -21.29 -7.59 9.11
N SER A 168 -20.89 -8.21 7.99
CA SER A 168 -19.73 -9.11 7.98
C SER A 168 -18.42 -8.37 8.24
N ILE A 169 -18.28 -7.13 7.76
CA ILE A 169 -17.12 -6.27 8.07
C ILE A 169 -17.10 -5.91 9.56
N ALA A 170 -18.23 -5.50 10.13
CA ALA A 170 -18.33 -5.16 11.56
C ALA A 170 -18.00 -6.37 12.44
N ARG A 171 -18.55 -7.55 12.12
CA ARG A 171 -18.22 -8.81 12.79
C ARG A 171 -16.74 -9.15 12.66
N GLY A 172 -16.17 -8.96 11.47
CA GLY A 172 -14.76 -9.19 11.22
C GLY A 172 -13.84 -8.34 12.07
N ARG A 173 -14.21 -7.08 12.33
CA ARG A 173 -13.49 -6.20 13.25
C ARG A 173 -13.52 -6.74 14.68
N GLU A 174 -14.65 -7.29 15.14
CA GLU A 174 -14.72 -7.93 16.45
C GLU A 174 -13.77 -9.14 16.54
N VAL A 175 -13.77 -9.99 15.51
CA VAL A 175 -12.88 -11.16 15.42
C VAL A 175 -11.41 -10.74 15.39
N TYR A 176 -11.07 -9.67 14.65
CA TYR A 176 -9.74 -9.09 14.59
C TYR A 176 -9.25 -8.65 15.98
N MET A 177 -10.12 -7.99 16.74
CA MET A 177 -9.80 -7.54 18.09
C MET A 177 -9.72 -8.71 19.08
N SER A 178 -10.64 -9.67 19.02
CA SER A 178 -10.65 -10.81 19.95
C SER A 178 -9.46 -11.76 19.77
N ASN A 179 -8.92 -11.83 18.55
CA ASN A 179 -7.73 -12.63 18.22
C ASN A 179 -6.44 -11.82 18.30
N GLN A 180 -6.49 -10.59 18.86
CA GLN A 180 -5.32 -9.74 19.09
C GLN A 180 -4.48 -9.47 17.83
N CYS A 181 -5.11 -9.43 16.66
CA CYS A 181 -4.40 -9.14 15.41
C CYS A 181 -3.76 -7.74 15.45
N PHE A 182 -4.36 -6.81 16.21
CA PHE A 182 -3.89 -5.45 16.42
C PHE A 182 -2.54 -5.36 17.15
N ASP A 183 -2.16 -6.37 17.96
CA ASP A 183 -0.88 -6.35 18.70
C ASP A 183 0.32 -6.25 17.73
N CYS A 184 0.21 -6.83 16.54
CA CYS A 184 1.23 -6.76 15.49
C CYS A 184 0.86 -5.82 14.35
N HIS A 185 -0.42 -5.78 13.94
CA HIS A 185 -0.85 -5.04 12.76
C HIS A 185 -1.41 -3.64 13.07
N GLY A 186 -1.62 -3.29 14.34
CA GLY A 186 -2.23 -2.04 14.80
C GLY A 186 -3.75 -2.00 14.60
N ASP A 187 -4.45 -1.14 15.34
CA ASP A 187 -5.93 -1.07 15.33
C ASP A 187 -6.53 -0.82 13.94
N GLN A 188 -5.81 -0.07 13.11
CA GLN A 188 -6.18 0.27 11.73
C GLN A 188 -5.49 -0.62 10.69
N GLY A 189 -4.75 -1.64 11.12
CA GLY A 189 -4.05 -2.57 10.24
C GLY A 189 -2.86 -1.97 9.49
N ARG A 190 -2.20 -0.91 9.99
CA ARG A 190 -1.09 -0.24 9.28
C ARG A 190 0.30 -0.82 9.58
N GLY A 191 0.36 -1.90 10.38
CA GLY A 191 1.62 -2.54 10.76
C GLY A 191 2.34 -1.83 11.91
N ASP A 192 1.57 -1.16 12.78
CA ASP A 192 1.99 -0.25 13.84
C ASP A 192 1.57 -0.73 15.24
N GLY A 193 1.28 -2.02 15.39
CA GLY A 193 0.92 -2.60 16.69
C GLY A 193 2.10 -2.54 17.68
N ASP A 194 1.80 -2.53 18.98
CA ASP A 194 2.80 -2.41 20.06
C ASP A 194 3.93 -3.47 19.98
N SER A 195 3.63 -4.65 19.43
CA SER A 195 4.61 -5.72 19.24
C SER A 195 5.41 -5.60 17.94
N ALA A 196 4.96 -4.79 16.97
CA ALA A 196 5.53 -4.70 15.63
C ALA A 196 7.04 -4.38 15.61
N PRO A 197 7.57 -3.43 16.41
CA PRO A 197 8.99 -3.12 16.43
C PRO A 197 9.90 -4.29 16.86
N GLY A 198 9.38 -5.23 17.65
CA GLY A 198 10.13 -6.35 18.21
C GLY A 198 10.03 -7.65 17.43
N LEU A 199 9.30 -7.69 16.32
CA LEU A 199 9.05 -8.91 15.57
C LEU A 199 10.32 -9.41 14.87
N THR A 200 10.62 -10.69 15.06
CA THR A 200 11.68 -11.41 14.34
C THR A 200 11.14 -12.67 13.67
N ASN A 201 11.77 -13.11 12.59
CA ASN A 201 11.55 -14.44 12.05
C ASN A 201 12.25 -15.53 12.90
N ASP A 202 12.08 -16.80 12.53
CA ASP A 202 12.68 -17.93 13.25
C ASP A 202 14.21 -17.95 13.21
N TRP A 203 14.81 -17.21 12.27
CA TRP A 203 16.26 -17.02 12.14
C TRP A 203 16.77 -15.81 12.95
N GLY A 204 15.91 -15.13 13.70
CA GLY A 204 16.25 -13.96 14.52
C GLY A 204 16.39 -12.66 13.74
N GLU A 205 16.02 -12.63 12.46
CA GLU A 205 16.06 -11.41 11.65
C GLU A 205 14.79 -10.58 11.86
N PRO A 206 14.89 -9.24 11.95
CA PRO A 206 13.71 -8.38 12.03
C PRO A 206 12.74 -8.58 10.86
N ILE A 207 11.45 -8.63 11.17
CA ILE A 207 10.38 -8.74 10.16
C ILE A 207 9.29 -7.72 10.45
N ARG A 208 8.82 -7.02 9.42
CA ARG A 208 7.70 -6.08 9.55
C ARG A 208 6.36 -6.79 9.31
N ALA A 209 5.39 -6.51 10.17
CA ALA A 209 4.01 -6.87 9.93
C ALA A 209 3.53 -6.23 8.61
N ALA A 210 2.64 -6.92 7.89
CA ALA A 210 2.07 -6.36 6.67
C ALA A 210 1.15 -5.18 6.99
N ASP A 211 1.27 -4.11 6.21
CA ASP A 211 0.28 -3.03 6.17
C ASP A 211 -0.98 -3.55 5.45
N LEU A 212 -1.97 -3.94 6.24
CA LEU A 212 -3.22 -4.54 5.79
C LEU A 212 -4.08 -3.58 4.97
N THR A 213 -3.80 -2.27 5.03
CA THR A 213 -4.45 -1.27 4.18
C THR A 213 -3.93 -1.28 2.73
N LYS A 214 -2.90 -2.09 2.44
CA LYS A 214 -2.22 -2.17 1.14
C LYS A 214 -2.22 -3.59 0.58
N ARG A 215 -3.40 -4.21 0.38
CA ARG A 215 -3.51 -5.62 -0.05
C ARG A 215 -2.82 -5.94 -1.38
N TRP A 216 -2.59 -4.96 -2.25
CA TRP A 216 -1.77 -5.12 -3.47
C TRP A 216 -0.29 -5.47 -3.17
N THR A 217 0.15 -5.33 -1.92
CA THR A 217 1.48 -5.74 -1.43
C THR A 217 1.50 -7.15 -0.82
N PHE A 218 0.34 -7.81 -0.70
CA PHE A 218 0.26 -9.13 -0.08
C PHE A 218 0.94 -10.18 -0.94
N ARG A 219 2.03 -10.72 -0.41
CA ARG A 219 2.88 -11.73 -1.06
C ARG A 219 2.17 -13.07 -1.25
N GLY A 220 1.17 -13.35 -0.43
CA GLY A 220 0.29 -14.51 -0.59
C GLY A 220 -0.85 -14.31 -1.60
N GLY A 221 -0.97 -13.14 -2.21
CA GLY A 221 -2.13 -12.79 -3.03
C GLY A 221 -3.14 -11.93 -2.27
N SER A 222 -3.94 -11.18 -3.02
CA SER A 222 -4.78 -10.09 -2.51
C SER A 222 -6.28 -10.41 -2.54
N THR A 223 -6.68 -11.60 -2.99
CA THR A 223 -8.11 -11.97 -3.04
C THR A 223 -8.62 -12.41 -1.67
N ARG A 224 -9.95 -12.40 -1.47
CA ARG A 224 -10.57 -12.91 -0.23
C ARG A 224 -10.17 -14.36 0.06
N ARG A 225 -10.05 -15.20 -0.98
CA ARG A 225 -9.62 -16.61 -0.85
C ARG A 225 -8.15 -16.72 -0.43
N ASP A 226 -7.28 -15.84 -0.94
CA ASP A 226 -5.86 -15.80 -0.54
C ASP A 226 -5.70 -15.37 0.92
N ILE A 227 -6.45 -14.35 1.35
CA ILE A 227 -6.43 -13.86 2.73
C ILE A 227 -6.96 -14.94 3.68
N TYR A 228 -8.06 -15.62 3.33
CA TYR A 228 -8.58 -16.77 4.08
C TYR A 228 -7.52 -17.86 4.24
N ARG A 229 -6.83 -18.19 3.12
CA ARG A 229 -5.74 -19.17 3.13
C ARG A 229 -4.64 -18.75 4.08
N THR A 230 -4.18 -17.50 4.03
CA THR A 230 -3.12 -16.98 4.91
C THR A 230 -3.48 -17.14 6.39
N PHE A 231 -4.72 -16.87 6.79
CA PHE A 231 -5.15 -17.09 8.18
C PHE A 231 -5.18 -18.57 8.55
N THR A 232 -5.60 -19.44 7.62
CA THR A 232 -5.73 -20.88 7.88
C THR A 232 -4.37 -21.59 7.93
N THR A 233 -3.46 -21.26 7.03
CA THR A 233 -2.16 -21.93 6.89
C THR A 233 -1.08 -21.32 7.76
N GLY A 234 -1.25 -20.07 8.19
CA GLY A 234 -0.17 -19.27 8.77
C GLY A 234 0.95 -18.98 7.77
N LEU A 235 2.02 -18.35 8.25
CA LEU A 235 3.21 -18.03 7.45
C LEU A 235 4.46 -18.60 8.16
N ASP A 236 4.78 -19.87 7.92
CA ASP A 236 5.90 -20.55 8.59
C ASP A 236 7.22 -19.77 8.46
N GLY A 237 8.04 -19.82 9.51
CA GLY A 237 9.24 -18.99 9.59
C GLY A 237 8.92 -17.51 9.88
N SER A 238 7.74 -17.20 10.43
CA SER A 238 7.40 -15.86 10.91
C SER A 238 6.46 -15.91 12.11
N PRO A 239 6.32 -14.79 12.85
CA PRO A 239 5.40 -14.71 13.99
C PRO A 239 3.90 -14.79 13.65
N MET A 240 3.51 -14.92 12.37
CA MET A 240 2.11 -15.00 11.95
C MET A 240 1.63 -16.46 11.94
N PRO A 241 0.88 -16.91 12.98
CA PRO A 241 0.49 -18.31 13.12
C PRO A 241 -0.68 -18.66 12.17
N SER A 242 -1.04 -19.93 12.15
CA SER A 242 -2.37 -20.33 11.70
C SER A 242 -3.42 -20.03 12.77
N TYR A 243 -4.63 -19.72 12.33
CA TYR A 243 -5.78 -19.46 13.19
C TYR A 243 -6.89 -20.46 12.88
N ASP A 244 -7.47 -21.06 13.93
CA ASP A 244 -8.68 -21.86 13.86
C ASP A 244 -9.87 -21.01 14.36
N ILE A 245 -10.36 -20.13 13.49
CA ILE A 245 -11.49 -19.24 13.81
C ILE A 245 -12.79 -19.96 13.47
N GLN A 246 -13.61 -20.20 14.49
CA GLN A 246 -14.88 -20.90 14.37
C GLN A 246 -16.05 -20.02 14.83
N PRO A 247 -17.21 -20.12 14.15
CA PRO A 247 -17.47 -20.93 12.97
C PRO A 247 -16.85 -20.31 11.69
N PRO A 248 -16.80 -21.00 10.53
CA PRO A 248 -16.14 -20.50 9.31
C PRO A 248 -16.65 -19.13 8.84
N GLU A 249 -17.89 -18.77 9.17
CA GLU A 249 -18.46 -17.45 8.92
C GLU A 249 -17.70 -16.33 9.64
N ASP A 250 -17.16 -16.58 10.84
CA ASP A 250 -16.35 -15.60 11.58
C ASP A 250 -14.97 -15.42 10.93
N GLN A 251 -14.39 -16.47 10.35
CA GLN A 251 -13.15 -16.34 9.59
C GLN A 251 -13.37 -15.57 8.29
N TRP A 252 -14.48 -15.82 7.58
CA TRP A 252 -14.87 -15.01 6.43
C TRP A 252 -15.17 -13.56 6.80
N ALA A 253 -15.79 -13.32 7.96
CA ALA A 253 -15.98 -11.97 8.47
C ALA A 253 -14.63 -11.27 8.71
N LEU A 254 -13.65 -11.94 9.33
CA LEU A 254 -12.29 -11.41 9.50
C LEU A 254 -11.65 -11.06 8.14
N VAL A 255 -11.80 -11.95 7.15
CA VAL A 255 -11.35 -11.69 5.77
C VAL A 255 -12.04 -10.45 5.20
N ASP A 256 -13.34 -10.28 5.38
CA ASP A 256 -14.09 -9.11 4.90
C ASP A 256 -13.60 -7.82 5.54
N TYR A 257 -13.32 -7.84 6.85
CA TYR A 257 -12.73 -6.70 7.54
C TYR A 257 -11.37 -6.34 6.95
N VAL A 258 -10.42 -7.28 6.88
CA VAL A 258 -9.08 -7.02 6.33
C VAL A 258 -9.14 -6.59 4.86
N TYR A 259 -10.03 -7.20 4.07
CA TYR A 259 -10.26 -6.82 2.69
C TYR A 259 -10.79 -5.38 2.59
N SER A 260 -11.69 -4.96 3.50
CA SER A 260 -12.28 -3.61 3.54
C SER A 260 -11.30 -2.49 3.93
N LEU A 261 -10.19 -2.82 4.59
CA LEU A 261 -9.16 -1.83 4.99
C LEU A 261 -8.41 -1.23 3.79
N SER A 262 -8.51 -1.84 2.63
CA SER A 262 -7.66 -1.55 1.48
C SER A 262 -8.45 -1.38 0.18
N ARG A 263 -7.79 -0.78 -0.80
CA ARG A 263 -8.27 -0.71 -2.19
C ARG A 263 -7.69 -1.85 -3.01
N ASP A 264 -8.22 -2.03 -4.22
CA ASP A 264 -7.82 -3.09 -5.13
C ASP A 264 -6.38 -2.93 -5.62
N GLU A 265 -6.03 -1.70 -5.99
CA GLU A 265 -4.70 -1.31 -6.45
C GLU A 265 -4.21 -0.08 -5.67
N ALA A 266 -2.93 0.24 -5.84
CA ALA A 266 -2.35 1.43 -5.21
C ALA A 266 -2.92 2.74 -5.79
N ASP A 267 -3.36 2.73 -7.05
CA ASP A 267 -3.80 3.92 -7.79
C ASP A 267 -2.79 5.08 -7.71
N TYR A 268 -1.52 4.79 -8.00
CA TYR A 268 -0.46 5.80 -7.91
C TYR A 268 -0.73 7.00 -8.82
N ALA A 269 -0.70 8.18 -8.22
CA ALA A 269 -0.90 9.44 -8.92
C ALA A 269 0.33 9.83 -9.74
N THR A 270 0.10 10.58 -10.82
CA THR A 270 1.14 11.15 -11.68
C THR A 270 1.28 12.67 -11.51
N VAL A 271 0.34 13.30 -10.80
CA VAL A 271 0.28 14.74 -10.55
C VAL A 271 -0.34 14.98 -9.18
N VAL A 272 0.14 15.99 -8.46
CA VAL A 272 -0.54 16.55 -7.28
C VAL A 272 -1.35 17.75 -7.73
N THR A 273 -2.64 17.81 -7.41
CA THR A 273 -3.47 18.98 -7.71
C THR A 273 -3.58 19.87 -6.49
N ALA A 274 -3.06 21.09 -6.59
CA ALA A 274 -3.31 22.13 -5.60
C ALA A 274 -4.66 22.80 -5.92
N VAL A 275 -5.59 22.78 -4.97
CA VAL A 275 -6.95 23.32 -5.14
C VAL A 275 -7.12 24.64 -4.37
N PRO A 276 -7.96 25.57 -4.85
CA PRO A 276 -8.21 26.81 -4.13
C PRO A 276 -8.95 26.52 -2.80
N ALA A 277 -8.60 27.27 -1.76
CA ALA A 277 -9.27 27.28 -0.46
C ALA A 277 -9.98 28.61 -0.24
N ASP A 278 -11.23 28.56 0.24
CA ASP A 278 -12.04 29.75 0.52
C ASP A 278 -11.74 30.39 1.89
N THR A 279 -10.95 29.71 2.72
CA THR A 279 -10.61 30.13 4.08
C THR A 279 -9.11 30.29 4.26
N ALA A 280 -8.71 31.06 5.28
CA ALA A 280 -7.31 31.15 5.68
C ALA A 280 -6.73 29.76 5.99
N LEU A 281 -5.45 29.56 5.67
CA LEU A 281 -4.76 28.28 5.84
C LEU A 281 -4.29 28.14 7.30
N ASP A 282 -5.22 27.81 8.20
CA ASP A 282 -4.91 27.51 9.60
C ASP A 282 -4.38 26.08 9.73
N LEU A 283 -3.08 25.97 10.02
CA LEU A 283 -2.39 24.69 10.20
C LEU A 283 -2.97 23.83 11.32
N SER A 284 -3.62 24.43 12.33
CA SER A 284 -4.24 23.66 13.43
C SER A 284 -5.41 22.78 12.99
N ALA A 285 -6.00 23.06 11.82
CA ALA A 285 -7.03 22.21 11.22
C ALA A 285 -6.47 20.89 10.66
N GLY A 286 -5.14 20.78 10.51
CA GLY A 286 -4.45 19.57 10.07
C GLY A 286 -5.04 18.99 8.78
N ARG A 287 -5.46 17.72 8.83
CA ARG A 287 -6.01 17.01 7.66
C ARG A 287 -7.34 17.59 7.15
N ALA A 288 -8.13 18.24 8.00
CA ALA A 288 -9.43 18.80 7.62
C ALA A 288 -9.29 19.95 6.61
N LEU A 289 -8.16 20.68 6.66
CA LEU A 289 -7.82 21.74 5.71
C LEU A 289 -7.72 21.24 4.26
N PHE A 290 -7.47 19.94 4.06
CA PHE A 290 -7.24 19.32 2.74
C PHE A 290 -8.38 18.40 2.31
N SER A 291 -9.57 18.54 2.91
CA SER A 291 -10.72 17.66 2.67
C SER A 291 -11.19 17.68 1.21
N ASP A 292 -11.16 18.84 0.55
CA ASP A 292 -11.54 19.01 -0.85
C ASP A 292 -10.38 18.75 -1.85
N ALA A 293 -9.13 18.71 -1.38
CA ALA A 293 -7.97 18.46 -2.22
C ALA A 293 -7.86 16.95 -2.53
N PRO A 294 -7.68 16.52 -3.78
CA PRO A 294 -7.53 15.11 -4.10
C PRO A 294 -6.24 14.53 -3.51
N ALA A 295 -6.30 13.31 -2.97
CA ALA A 295 -5.11 12.56 -2.57
C ALA A 295 -4.28 12.15 -3.79
N ALA A 296 -3.01 12.51 -3.79
CA ALA A 296 -2.02 11.96 -4.70
C ALA A 296 -1.12 10.96 -3.95
N LEU A 297 -1.36 9.66 -4.12
CA LEU A 297 -0.47 8.63 -3.58
C LEU A 297 0.72 8.45 -4.51
N LEU A 298 1.93 8.66 -4.00
CA LEU A 298 3.16 8.61 -4.78
C LEU A 298 4.06 7.48 -4.24
N PRO A 299 4.62 6.61 -5.11
CA PRO A 299 5.52 5.56 -4.69
C PRO A 299 6.83 6.15 -4.17
N VAL A 300 7.29 5.59 -3.04
CA VAL A 300 8.60 5.90 -2.46
C VAL A 300 9.53 4.74 -2.74
N VAL A 301 10.67 5.05 -3.35
CA VAL A 301 11.74 4.09 -3.63
C VAL A 301 12.96 4.45 -2.82
N GLY A 302 13.80 3.46 -2.55
CA GLY A 302 15.05 3.68 -1.86
C GLY A 302 16.01 4.51 -2.69
N GLN A 303 16.68 5.47 -2.07
CA GLN A 303 17.86 6.08 -2.66
C GLN A 303 18.92 4.98 -2.85
N VAL A 304 19.43 4.79 -4.08
CA VAL A 304 20.52 3.82 -4.31
C VAL A 304 21.66 4.38 -5.18
N ILE A 305 21.61 5.68 -5.52
CA ILE A 305 22.50 6.29 -6.51
C ILE A 305 23.84 6.70 -5.84
N GLU A 306 23.76 7.65 -4.92
CA GLU A 306 24.87 8.17 -4.08
C GLU A 306 25.17 7.30 -2.85
N PRO A 307 26.37 7.43 -2.25
CA PRO A 307 26.68 7.04 -0.87
C PRO A 307 25.56 7.26 0.15
N GLY A 308 25.43 6.33 1.11
CA GLY A 308 24.28 6.33 2.03
C GLY A 308 23.08 5.61 1.42
N ARG A 309 23.29 4.47 0.75
CA ARG A 309 22.22 3.78 0.02
C ARG A 309 21.18 3.18 0.95
N GLN A 310 19.91 3.35 0.60
CA GLN A 310 18.78 2.67 1.19
C GLN A 310 18.13 1.75 0.15
N PHE A 311 18.30 0.43 0.27
CA PHE A 311 17.70 -0.52 -0.66
C PHE A 311 16.26 -0.91 -0.29
N PHE A 312 15.89 -0.74 0.97
CA PHE A 312 14.60 -1.15 1.53
C PHE A 312 14.06 -0.03 2.43
N PRO A 313 13.52 1.06 1.83
CA PRO A 313 12.97 2.14 2.63
C PRO A 313 11.83 1.62 3.51
N GLY A 314 11.75 2.15 4.73
CA GLY A 314 10.70 1.76 5.66
C GLY A 314 9.31 2.21 5.22
N VAL A 315 9.28 3.24 4.38
CA VAL A 315 8.10 3.83 3.77
C VAL A 315 8.07 3.49 2.27
N ASN A 316 6.95 2.99 1.78
CA ASN A 316 6.77 2.60 0.38
C ASN A 316 5.92 3.56 -0.45
N ALA A 317 5.21 4.49 0.19
CA ALA A 317 4.41 5.50 -0.48
C ALA A 317 4.14 6.70 0.43
N ILE A 318 3.94 7.87 -0.17
CA ILE A 318 3.54 9.10 0.49
C ILE A 318 2.28 9.65 -0.20
N GLU A 319 1.26 10.00 0.58
CA GLU A 319 0.10 10.76 0.11
C GLU A 319 0.41 12.25 0.22
N ALA A 320 0.28 12.97 -0.89
CA ALA A 320 0.40 14.41 -0.95
C ALA A 320 -0.94 15.05 -1.29
N ARG A 321 -1.26 16.17 -0.61
CA ARG A 321 -2.37 17.08 -0.95
C ARG A 321 -1.89 18.50 -0.87
N ALA A 322 -2.44 19.38 -1.69
CA ALA A 322 -2.10 20.79 -1.68
C ALA A 322 -3.36 21.66 -1.78
N VAL A 323 -3.35 22.77 -1.04
CA VAL A 323 -4.38 23.81 -1.09
C VAL A 323 -3.73 25.18 -1.16
N PHE A 324 -4.40 26.17 -1.72
CA PHE A 324 -3.85 27.52 -1.82
C PHE A 324 -4.93 28.60 -1.68
N THR A 325 -4.53 29.78 -1.21
CA THR A 325 -5.31 31.03 -1.26
C THR A 325 -4.65 32.00 -2.25
N ASP A 326 -5.13 33.24 -2.33
CA ASP A 326 -4.44 34.26 -3.12
C ASP A 326 -3.00 34.51 -2.63
N ASP A 327 -2.75 34.38 -1.33
CA ASP A 327 -1.48 34.76 -0.69
C ASP A 327 -0.61 33.57 -0.25
N GLU A 328 -1.23 32.46 0.16
CA GLU A 328 -0.53 31.33 0.80
C GLU A 328 -0.75 30.02 0.04
N ILE A 329 0.18 29.08 0.22
CA ILE A 329 0.03 27.68 -0.22
C ILE A 329 0.40 26.76 0.94
N ALA A 330 -0.37 25.67 1.08
CA ALA A 330 -0.10 24.62 2.05
C ALA A 330 -0.03 23.25 1.39
N TRP A 331 0.84 22.42 1.94
CA TRP A 331 1.11 21.04 1.51
C TRP A 331 0.95 20.10 2.68
N MET A 332 0.09 19.10 2.55
CA MET A 332 0.00 18.00 3.49
C MET A 332 0.67 16.76 2.92
N LEU A 333 1.59 16.20 3.68
CA LEU A 333 2.24 14.93 3.41
C LEU A 333 1.80 13.91 4.46
N SER A 334 1.48 12.70 4.04
CA SER A 334 1.06 11.63 4.94
C SER A 334 1.58 10.27 4.50
N TRP A 335 2.10 9.48 5.44
CA TRP A 335 2.59 8.14 5.18
C TRP A 335 2.38 7.25 6.39
N HIS A 336 2.31 5.93 6.16
CA HIS A 336 2.26 4.97 7.24
C HIS A 336 3.67 4.73 7.77
N ASN A 337 3.81 4.73 9.09
CA ASN A 337 5.05 4.40 9.76
C ASN A 337 4.77 3.52 10.97
N MET A 338 5.59 2.49 11.17
CA MET A 338 5.40 1.49 12.23
C MET A 338 5.53 2.10 13.63
N SER A 339 6.41 3.08 13.80
CA SER A 339 6.60 3.76 15.07
C SER A 339 7.06 5.18 14.80
N ALA A 340 6.44 6.16 15.46
CA ALA A 340 6.94 7.52 15.46
C ALA A 340 8.27 7.62 16.21
N GLN A 341 9.33 7.98 15.50
CA GLN A 341 10.60 8.36 16.12
C GLN A 341 10.67 9.88 16.25
N VAL A 342 10.27 10.37 17.43
CA VAL A 342 10.27 11.80 17.79
C VAL A 342 11.41 12.17 18.73
N THR A 343 12.39 11.27 18.85
CA THR A 343 13.62 11.48 19.63
C THR A 343 14.82 11.21 18.74
N GLY A 344 15.91 11.95 18.96
CA GLY A 344 17.10 11.88 18.10
C GLY A 344 17.25 13.16 17.29
N ARG A 345 17.98 13.09 16.19
CA ARG A 345 18.16 14.20 15.26
C ARG A 345 18.29 13.68 13.84
N ASN A 346 17.65 14.34 12.89
CA ASN A 346 17.83 14.07 11.48
C ASN A 346 18.13 15.39 10.75
N ALA A 347 18.84 15.29 9.63
CA ALA A 347 19.03 16.40 8.72
C ALA A 347 19.29 15.84 7.31
N PRO A 348 18.91 16.57 6.26
CA PRO A 348 19.03 16.09 4.88
C PRO A 348 20.49 15.89 4.45
N ASP A 349 21.44 16.55 5.12
CA ASP A 349 22.88 16.55 4.88
C ASP A 349 23.66 15.64 5.84
N LEU A 350 23.00 14.93 6.77
CA LEU A 350 23.71 14.05 7.70
C LEU A 350 24.48 12.95 6.95
N ALA A 351 25.73 12.75 7.32
CA ALA A 351 26.53 11.67 6.73
C ALA A 351 25.89 10.31 7.07
N ALA A 352 25.53 9.57 6.03
CA ALA A 352 25.12 8.18 6.15
C ALA A 352 26.27 7.25 5.71
N PRO A 353 26.51 6.13 6.40
CA PRO A 353 27.51 5.14 6.01
C PRO A 353 27.34 4.72 4.55
N LEU A 354 28.46 4.53 3.85
CA LEU A 354 28.47 4.04 2.47
C LEU A 354 27.74 2.68 2.32
N TRP A 355 27.79 1.85 3.38
CA TRP A 355 27.24 0.49 3.43
C TRP A 355 26.48 0.26 4.75
N SER A 356 25.66 -0.79 4.83
CA SER A 356 24.78 -1.11 5.96
C SER A 356 25.47 -1.56 7.27
N ALA A 357 26.79 -1.38 7.41
CA ALA A 357 27.51 -1.65 8.65
C ALA A 357 27.46 -0.42 9.55
N GLU A 358 26.35 -0.26 10.26
CA GLU A 358 26.31 0.61 11.43
C GLU A 358 26.83 -0.17 12.61
N ASP A 359 28.08 0.08 12.98
CA ASP A 359 28.71 -0.56 14.15
C ASP A 359 28.07 -0.08 15.46
N ASP A 360 27.49 1.12 15.47
CA ASP A 360 26.75 1.67 16.60
C ASP A 360 25.25 1.51 16.38
N THR A 361 24.55 0.90 17.32
CA THR A 361 23.07 0.73 17.34
C THR A 361 22.39 1.59 18.40
N THR A 362 23.17 2.39 19.14
CA THR A 362 22.69 3.21 20.26
C THR A 362 22.24 4.61 19.84
N GLU A 363 22.70 5.11 18.69
CA GLU A 363 22.23 6.39 18.14
C GLU A 363 20.79 6.27 17.63
N LEU A 364 19.92 7.11 18.19
CA LEU A 364 18.52 7.26 17.80
C LEU A 364 18.40 8.30 16.67
N TRP A 365 17.57 7.99 15.69
CA TRP A 365 17.26 8.86 14.55
C TRP A 365 15.79 9.19 14.57
N SER A 366 15.48 10.46 14.34
CA SER A 366 14.10 10.91 14.22
C SER A 366 13.56 10.65 12.82
N ASP A 367 12.25 10.48 12.74
CA ASP A 367 11.54 10.51 11.47
C ASP A 367 11.69 11.91 10.85
N ALA A 368 11.76 11.97 9.53
CA ALA A 368 11.84 13.23 8.82
C ALA A 368 11.15 13.17 7.47
N VAL A 369 10.79 14.33 6.95
CA VAL A 369 10.24 14.46 5.60
C VAL A 369 10.74 15.75 4.95
N ALA A 370 10.89 15.72 3.64
CA ALA A 370 11.18 16.90 2.85
C ALA A 370 10.38 16.93 1.55
N LEU A 371 10.09 18.14 1.11
CA LEU A 371 9.64 18.41 -0.26
C LEU A 371 10.63 19.34 -0.94
N GLN A 372 10.92 19.06 -2.20
CA GLN A 372 11.87 19.82 -3.01
C GLN A 372 11.22 20.35 -4.29
N PHE A 373 11.60 21.56 -4.66
CA PHE A 373 11.25 22.23 -5.90
C PHE A 373 12.53 22.74 -6.58
N PRO A 374 12.54 22.98 -7.90
CA PRO A 374 13.60 23.78 -8.51
C PRO A 374 13.59 25.20 -7.91
N THR A 375 14.75 25.78 -7.61
CA THR A 375 14.82 27.15 -7.07
C THR A 375 14.31 28.22 -8.02
N ARG A 376 14.39 27.96 -9.33
CA ARG A 376 13.96 28.87 -10.39
C ARG A 376 13.06 28.15 -11.38
N PRO A 377 12.14 28.86 -12.06
CA PRO A 377 11.41 28.31 -13.19
C PRO A 377 12.38 27.68 -14.20
N LEU A 378 12.04 26.50 -14.71
CA LEU A 378 12.89 25.81 -15.66
C LEU A 378 12.90 26.58 -16.99
N ALA A 379 14.09 26.88 -17.50
CA ALA A 379 14.24 27.49 -18.82
C ALA A 379 14.00 26.49 -19.99
N GLY A 380 13.81 25.21 -19.66
CA GLY A 380 13.56 24.09 -20.57
C GLY A 380 12.98 22.89 -19.81
N ASN A 381 13.21 21.68 -20.30
CA ASN A 381 12.69 20.45 -19.67
C ASN A 381 13.69 19.78 -18.71
N GLU A 382 14.81 20.42 -18.42
CA GLU A 382 15.85 19.86 -17.57
C GLU A 382 15.51 20.12 -16.10
N LEU A 383 15.28 19.03 -15.37
CA LEU A 383 15.01 19.06 -13.93
C LEU A 383 16.34 19.01 -13.16
N PRO A 384 16.44 19.65 -11.98
CA PRO A 384 17.58 19.47 -11.10
C PRO A 384 17.82 17.98 -10.80
N TYR A 385 19.08 17.60 -10.58
CA TYR A 385 19.38 16.25 -10.11
C TYR A 385 18.52 15.88 -8.89
N LEU A 386 18.01 14.63 -8.87
CA LEU A 386 16.98 14.24 -7.92
C LEU A 386 17.46 14.32 -6.45
N VAL A 387 18.75 14.06 -6.20
CA VAL A 387 19.35 14.11 -4.87
C VAL A 387 19.73 15.55 -4.51
N PHE A 388 18.71 16.41 -4.41
CA PHE A 388 18.77 17.81 -4.01
C PHE A 388 19.54 18.75 -4.96
N GLY A 389 19.50 18.48 -6.26
CA GLY A 389 20.10 19.31 -7.30
C GLY A 389 21.59 19.06 -7.50
N ASP A 390 22.21 19.98 -8.24
CA ASP A 390 23.62 19.95 -8.62
C ASP A 390 24.15 21.40 -8.78
N SER A 391 25.38 21.54 -9.30
CA SER A 391 25.99 22.86 -9.48
C SER A 391 25.22 23.77 -10.45
N ASP A 392 24.57 23.18 -11.45
CA ASP A 392 23.93 23.89 -12.57
C ASP A 392 22.44 24.18 -12.28
N ALA A 393 21.80 23.30 -11.50
CA ALA A 393 20.41 23.39 -11.10
C ALA A 393 20.23 23.11 -9.60
N SER A 394 19.92 24.13 -8.83
CA SER A 394 19.65 24.02 -7.39
C SER A 394 18.19 23.71 -7.08
N THR A 395 17.95 23.18 -5.88
CA THR A 395 16.61 22.93 -5.33
C THR A 395 16.32 23.80 -4.11
N ASP A 396 15.06 24.24 -3.99
CA ASP A 396 14.42 24.81 -2.80
C ASP A 396 13.83 23.64 -2.02
N LEU A 397 14.35 23.37 -0.81
CA LEU A 397 14.01 22.23 0.02
C LEU A 397 13.39 22.67 1.33
N TRP A 398 12.18 22.20 1.61
CA TRP A 398 11.53 22.35 2.92
C TRP A 398 11.65 21.04 3.65
N PHE A 399 12.24 21.09 4.84
CA PHE A 399 12.59 19.91 5.62
C PHE A 399 11.94 19.99 7.00
N ALA A 400 11.39 18.89 7.48
CA ALA A 400 10.94 18.74 8.85
C ALA A 400 11.64 17.55 9.50
N ASP A 401 12.42 17.84 10.54
CA ASP A 401 12.82 16.84 11.53
C ASP A 401 11.67 16.71 12.53
N LEU A 402 11.05 15.53 12.63
CA LEU A 402 9.84 15.35 13.43
C LEU A 402 10.13 15.21 14.94
N ALA A 403 11.40 15.28 15.35
CA ALA A 403 11.79 15.53 16.73
C ALA A 403 11.88 17.03 17.08
N ALA A 404 11.76 17.92 16.10
CA ALA A 404 11.81 19.38 16.28
C ALA A 404 10.43 20.03 16.09
N ASP A 405 10.21 21.18 16.74
CA ASP A 405 8.93 21.92 16.72
C ASP A 405 8.72 22.77 15.44
N GLY A 406 9.56 22.64 14.41
CA GLY A 406 9.51 23.51 13.24
C GLY A 406 10.23 22.94 12.01
N ALA A 407 9.96 23.55 10.85
CA ALA A 407 10.66 23.21 9.63
C ALA A 407 12.02 23.92 9.53
N ALA A 408 12.80 23.50 8.55
CA ALA A 408 13.96 24.20 8.03
C ALA A 408 13.80 24.38 6.52
N HIS A 409 14.47 25.39 5.98
CA HIS A 409 14.48 25.70 4.56
C HIS A 409 15.92 25.76 4.08
N PHE A 410 16.21 25.09 2.96
CA PHE A 410 17.52 25.04 2.35
C PHE A 410 17.47 25.34 0.87
N THR A 411 18.47 26.05 0.36
CA THR A 411 18.85 25.94 -1.04
C THR A 411 19.95 24.88 -1.16
N ALA A 412 19.75 23.89 -2.02
CA ALA A 412 20.67 22.76 -2.18
C ALA A 412 21.20 22.65 -3.63
N ARG A 413 22.49 22.30 -3.74
CA ARG A 413 23.21 22.00 -4.99
C ARG A 413 23.83 20.62 -4.90
N GLY A 414 23.00 19.65 -4.51
CA GLY A 414 23.39 18.33 -4.05
C GLY A 414 23.30 18.19 -2.53
N SER A 415 23.15 16.96 -2.05
CA SER A 415 22.97 16.65 -0.63
C SER A 415 24.14 17.05 0.27
N GLU A 416 25.34 17.19 -0.28
CA GLU A 416 26.54 17.61 0.47
C GLU A 416 26.73 19.13 0.47
N ASN A 417 25.95 19.87 -0.32
CA ASN A 417 26.07 21.32 -0.48
C ASN A 417 24.72 21.99 -0.31
N MET A 418 24.39 22.25 0.96
CA MET A 418 23.12 22.83 1.37
C MET A 418 23.38 24.10 2.18
N THR A 419 22.63 25.15 1.89
CA THR A 419 22.68 26.42 2.62
C THR A 419 21.31 26.67 3.24
N ALA A 420 21.27 26.91 4.55
CA ALA A 420 20.03 27.28 5.23
C ALA A 420 19.57 28.66 4.79
N GLU A 421 18.27 28.81 4.54
CA GLU A 421 17.66 29.99 3.96
C GLU A 421 16.45 30.47 4.78
N GLY A 422 16.08 31.74 4.58
CA GLY A 422 14.85 32.33 5.10
C GLY A 422 14.01 32.97 3.98
N PRO A 423 12.67 33.08 4.14
CA PRO A 423 11.88 32.65 5.30
C PRO A 423 11.70 31.12 5.35
N VAL A 424 11.51 30.58 6.56
CA VAL A 424 11.24 29.15 6.81
C VAL A 424 9.73 28.92 6.73
N PRO A 425 9.25 27.84 6.09
CA PRO A 425 7.83 27.52 6.06
C PRO A 425 7.30 27.24 7.48
N GLU A 426 6.07 27.66 7.75
CA GLU A 426 5.34 27.19 8.92
C GLU A 426 5.08 25.69 8.79
N MET A 427 5.08 24.97 9.91
CA MET A 427 4.93 23.52 9.93
C MET A 427 4.13 23.04 11.13
N MET A 428 3.32 22.00 10.92
CA MET A 428 2.77 21.16 11.99
C MET A 428 2.97 19.69 11.64
N SER A 429 3.08 18.84 12.65
CA SER A 429 3.11 17.39 12.50
C SER A 429 2.26 16.70 13.56
N VAL A 430 1.60 15.60 13.16
CA VAL A 430 0.86 14.72 14.07
C VAL A 430 1.12 13.28 13.63
N TYR A 431 1.35 12.40 14.60
CA TYR A 431 1.34 10.95 14.41
C TYR A 431 0.15 10.36 15.16
N GLU A 432 -0.73 9.69 14.42
CA GLU A 432 -1.93 9.06 14.96
C GLU A 432 -2.21 7.78 14.17
N ASP A 433 -2.51 6.70 14.89
CA ASP A 433 -2.81 5.38 14.34
C ASP A 433 -1.80 4.95 13.25
N GLY A 434 -0.50 4.92 13.55
CA GLY A 434 0.47 4.39 12.59
C GLY A 434 0.74 5.29 11.38
N ARG A 435 0.31 6.55 11.42
CA ARG A 435 0.38 7.45 10.28
C ARG A 435 0.86 8.84 10.69
N TRP A 436 1.89 9.30 9.99
CA TRP A 436 2.31 10.70 10.03
C TRP A 436 1.39 11.56 9.15
N THR A 437 1.11 12.77 9.63
CA THR A 437 0.55 13.87 8.85
C THR A 437 1.40 15.10 9.14
N VAL A 438 2.06 15.63 8.11
CA VAL A 438 2.91 16.81 8.19
C VAL A 438 2.36 17.85 7.24
N VAL A 439 2.12 19.07 7.73
CA VAL A 439 1.65 20.17 6.90
C VAL A 439 2.70 21.26 6.87
N PHE A 440 3.09 21.68 5.67
CA PHE A 440 3.92 22.86 5.43
C PHE A 440 3.05 23.99 4.88
N LYS A 441 3.33 25.24 5.27
CA LYS A 441 2.68 26.43 4.71
C LYS A 441 3.70 27.54 4.49
N ARG A 442 3.56 28.27 3.39
CA ARG A 442 4.31 29.50 3.14
C ARG A 442 3.57 30.44 2.20
N ASP A 443 4.13 31.63 2.01
CA ASP A 443 3.73 32.54 0.94
C ASP A 443 3.80 31.86 -0.43
N ARG A 444 2.76 32.10 -1.23
CA ARG A 444 2.54 31.46 -2.52
C ARG A 444 3.41 32.06 -3.62
N ILE A 445 3.59 33.37 -3.57
CA ILE A 445 4.35 34.16 -4.55
C ILE A 445 5.57 34.74 -3.83
N VAL A 446 6.75 34.33 -4.27
CA VAL A 446 8.02 34.71 -3.65
C VAL A 446 9.02 35.07 -4.74
N ASP A 447 9.68 36.22 -4.59
CA ASP A 447 10.72 36.67 -5.52
C ASP A 447 11.92 35.72 -5.52
N GLU A 448 12.53 35.55 -6.69
CA GLU A 448 13.74 34.72 -6.92
C GLU A 448 13.61 33.24 -6.51
N ARG A 449 12.37 32.77 -6.28
CA ARG A 449 12.06 31.38 -5.92
C ARG A 449 10.91 30.83 -6.77
N VAL A 450 10.61 29.55 -6.59
CA VAL A 450 9.43 28.95 -7.21
C VAL A 450 8.16 29.63 -6.70
N SER A 451 7.31 30.08 -7.62
CA SER A 451 5.99 30.65 -7.31
C SER A 451 4.90 29.73 -7.86
N PHE A 452 3.78 29.63 -7.15
CA PHE A 452 2.69 28.72 -7.49
C PHE A 452 1.56 29.46 -8.21
N GLU A 453 1.81 29.90 -9.44
CA GLU A 453 0.81 30.62 -10.25
C GLU A 453 -0.31 29.68 -10.71
N GLU A 454 -1.55 30.18 -10.78
CA GLU A 454 -2.70 29.41 -11.26
C GLU A 454 -2.50 28.93 -12.70
N GLY A 455 -2.92 27.70 -12.98
CA GLY A 455 -2.80 27.07 -14.30
C GLY A 455 -1.41 26.56 -14.66
N THR A 456 -0.45 26.59 -13.74
CA THR A 456 0.92 26.14 -13.98
C THR A 456 1.19 24.73 -13.44
N PHE A 457 2.24 24.10 -13.97
CA PHE A 457 2.80 22.84 -13.47
C PHE A 457 4.15 23.10 -12.82
N VAL A 458 4.23 22.88 -11.50
CA VAL A 458 5.45 23.10 -10.72
C VAL A 458 6.08 21.75 -10.36
N PRO A 459 7.32 21.44 -10.79
CA PRO A 459 7.97 20.18 -10.44
C PRO A 459 8.15 20.03 -8.93
N VAL A 460 7.85 18.84 -8.40
CA VAL A 460 7.98 18.52 -6.98
C VAL A 460 8.50 17.10 -6.78
N ALA A 461 9.35 16.90 -5.79
CA ALA A 461 9.72 15.56 -5.32
C ALA A 461 9.75 15.53 -3.78
N PHE A 462 9.65 14.33 -3.22
CA PHE A 462 9.58 14.12 -1.77
C PHE A 462 10.68 13.18 -1.32
N SER A 463 11.18 13.42 -0.11
CA SER A 463 12.09 12.54 0.60
C SER A 463 11.50 12.24 1.98
N VAL A 464 11.65 11.00 2.44
CA VAL A 464 11.14 10.54 3.74
C VAL A 464 12.20 9.68 4.41
N TRP A 465 12.32 9.84 5.72
CA TRP A 465 13.23 9.09 6.56
C TRP A 465 12.44 8.39 7.66
N ASP A 466 12.46 7.07 7.66
CA ASP A 466 12.02 6.24 8.79
C ASP A 466 13.17 6.10 9.81
N GLY A 467 13.08 6.83 10.91
CA GLY A 467 14.07 6.84 11.97
C GLY A 467 14.22 5.47 12.64
N PHE A 468 13.15 4.67 12.69
CA PHE A 468 13.19 3.29 13.20
C PHE A 468 14.02 2.41 12.26
N ASN A 469 13.90 2.64 10.95
CA ASN A 469 14.77 2.01 9.94
C ASN A 469 16.17 2.63 9.85
N ARG A 470 16.49 3.55 10.78
CA ARG A 470 17.76 4.26 10.89
C ARG A 470 18.08 5.09 9.64
N GLU A 471 17.06 5.58 8.96
CA GLU A 471 17.22 6.44 7.80
C GLU A 471 17.65 7.84 8.23
N ARG A 472 18.67 8.39 7.56
CA ARG A 472 19.17 9.76 7.75
C ARG A 472 19.95 10.24 6.54
N GLY A 473 20.03 11.55 6.32
CA GLY A 473 20.81 12.12 5.23
C GLY A 473 20.46 11.53 3.87
N ASN A 474 21.41 10.90 3.18
CA ASN A 474 21.15 10.22 1.92
C ASN A 474 20.51 8.83 2.04
N ARG A 475 20.56 8.21 3.22
CA ARG A 475 19.89 6.92 3.48
C ARG A 475 18.42 7.17 3.75
N ARG A 476 17.63 7.17 2.69
CA ARG A 476 16.22 7.58 2.72
C ARG A 476 15.36 6.95 1.63
N GLY A 477 14.05 7.02 1.83
CA GLY A 477 13.08 6.89 0.74
C GLY A 477 12.94 8.20 -0.03
N MET A 478 12.74 8.14 -1.34
CA MET A 478 12.45 9.28 -2.19
C MET A 478 11.47 8.93 -3.31
N THR A 479 10.75 9.94 -3.80
CA THR A 479 9.96 9.83 -5.03
C THR A 479 10.81 10.19 -6.25
N SER A 480 10.32 9.87 -7.45
CA SER A 480 10.79 10.56 -8.66
C SER A 480 10.31 12.02 -8.68
N TRP A 481 10.70 12.79 -9.70
CA TRP A 481 10.07 14.07 -9.98
C TRP A 481 8.62 13.87 -10.46
N TYR A 482 7.71 14.56 -9.79
CA TYR A 482 6.30 14.72 -10.16
C TYR A 482 6.01 16.19 -10.44
N TYR A 483 4.76 16.52 -10.72
CA TYR A 483 4.31 17.89 -10.89
C TYR A 483 3.16 18.22 -9.95
N THR A 484 3.13 19.46 -9.53
CA THR A 484 2.00 20.11 -8.88
C THR A 484 1.25 20.89 -9.94
N TYR A 485 0.04 20.49 -10.27
CA TYR A 485 -0.85 21.33 -11.05
C TYR A 485 -1.58 22.30 -10.11
N VAL A 486 -1.34 23.59 -10.28
CA VAL A 486 -2.04 24.64 -9.53
C VAL A 486 -3.34 24.93 -10.26
N GLN A 487 -4.47 24.53 -9.68
CA GLN A 487 -5.78 24.72 -10.32
C GLN A 487 -6.08 26.21 -10.52
N MET A 488 -6.81 26.55 -11.58
CA MET A 488 -7.38 27.88 -11.72
C MET A 488 -8.57 28.05 -10.78
N ALA A 489 -8.57 29.10 -9.98
CA ALA A 489 -9.68 29.38 -9.08
C ALA A 489 -10.90 29.87 -9.90
N ASP A 490 -12.07 29.30 -9.65
CA ASP A 490 -13.32 29.74 -10.27
C ASP A 490 -13.75 31.09 -9.67
N ARG A 491 -13.22 32.19 -10.23
CA ARG A 491 -13.57 33.55 -9.80
C ARG A 491 -14.86 34.00 -10.49
N PRO A 492 -15.89 34.46 -9.76
CA PRO A 492 -17.11 34.97 -10.37
C PRO A 492 -16.79 36.11 -11.33
N SER A 493 -17.41 36.09 -12.51
CA SER A 493 -17.14 37.08 -13.56
C SER A 493 -17.36 38.52 -13.05
N PRO A 494 -16.38 39.43 -13.21
CA PRO A 494 -16.53 40.82 -12.79
C PRO A 494 -17.55 41.57 -13.66
N VAL A 495 -18.02 40.98 -14.76
CA VAL A 495 -18.97 41.61 -15.70
C VAL A 495 -20.25 42.05 -15.00
N GLY A 496 -20.82 41.23 -14.12
CA GLY A 496 -22.05 41.59 -13.39
C GLY A 496 -21.87 42.84 -12.52
N PRO A 497 -20.90 42.84 -11.57
CA PRO A 497 -20.55 44.02 -10.79
C PRO A 497 -20.15 45.23 -11.64
N MET A 498 -19.34 45.04 -12.70
CA MET A 498 -18.93 46.13 -13.59
C MET A 498 -20.12 46.77 -14.32
N LEU A 499 -21.06 45.97 -14.81
CA LEU A 499 -22.29 46.48 -15.43
C LEU A 499 -23.13 47.25 -14.41
N ALA A 500 -23.26 46.73 -13.18
CA ALA A 500 -23.98 47.42 -12.11
C ALA A 500 -23.36 48.79 -11.79
N TYR A 501 -22.04 48.86 -11.64
CA TYR A 501 -21.31 50.12 -11.45
C TYR A 501 -21.43 51.04 -12.67
N GLY A 502 -21.34 50.50 -13.88
CA GLY A 502 -21.51 51.23 -15.12
C GLY A 502 -22.88 51.88 -15.22
N PHE A 503 -23.95 51.12 -14.95
CA PHE A 503 -25.33 51.65 -14.91
C PHE A 503 -25.51 52.68 -13.80
N ALA A 504 -25.01 52.42 -12.58
CA ALA A 504 -25.10 53.37 -11.48
C ALA A 504 -24.44 54.71 -11.84
N THR A 505 -23.23 54.66 -12.42
CA THR A 505 -22.49 55.85 -12.86
C THR A 505 -23.24 56.58 -13.97
N LEU A 506 -23.79 55.86 -14.95
CA LEU A 506 -24.62 56.41 -16.02
C LEU A 506 -25.87 57.12 -15.47
N PHE A 507 -26.60 56.49 -14.54
CA PHE A 507 -27.81 57.07 -13.96
C PHE A 507 -27.52 58.30 -13.11
N VAL A 508 -26.43 58.29 -12.34
CA VAL A 508 -25.96 59.47 -11.60
C VAL A 508 -25.61 60.60 -12.57
N GLY A 509 -24.86 60.30 -13.64
CA GLY A 509 -24.50 61.28 -14.67
C GLY A 509 -25.71 61.88 -15.38
N LEU A 510 -26.68 61.04 -15.78
CA LEU A 510 -27.94 61.49 -16.38
C LEU A 510 -28.77 62.33 -15.42
N GLY A 511 -28.85 61.93 -14.14
CA GLY A 511 -29.54 62.68 -13.09
C GLY A 511 -28.94 64.07 -12.85
N LEU A 512 -27.61 64.16 -12.76
CA LEU A 512 -26.89 65.43 -12.64
C LEU A 512 -27.10 66.33 -13.88
N THR A 513 -27.03 65.76 -15.08
CA THR A 513 -27.26 66.48 -16.33
C THR A 513 -28.69 67.01 -16.42
N PHE A 514 -29.68 66.20 -16.06
CA PHE A 514 -31.07 66.60 -16.00
C PHE A 514 -31.31 67.73 -14.98
N PHE A 515 -30.72 67.60 -13.79
CA PHE A 515 -30.81 68.62 -12.74
C PHE A 515 -30.17 69.94 -13.18
N MET A 516 -28.97 69.91 -13.76
CA MET A 516 -28.30 71.09 -14.31
C MET A 516 -29.12 71.74 -15.43
N ARG A 517 -29.64 70.96 -16.40
CA ARG A 517 -30.51 71.49 -17.45
C ARG A 517 -31.78 72.12 -16.92
N ARG A 518 -32.40 71.55 -15.87
CA ARG A 518 -33.59 72.11 -15.22
C ARG A 518 -33.27 73.41 -14.47
N ARG A 519 -32.06 73.54 -13.92
CA ARG A 519 -31.61 74.76 -13.23
C ARG A 519 -31.29 75.89 -14.21
N VAL A 520 -30.65 75.60 -15.34
CA VAL A 520 -30.35 76.58 -16.40
C VAL A 520 -31.63 77.09 -17.08
N ARG A 521 -32.62 76.21 -17.34
CA ARG A 521 -33.94 76.61 -17.88
C ARG A 521 -34.82 77.43 -16.92
N ARG A 522 -34.41 77.60 -15.66
CA ARG A 522 -35.13 78.38 -14.64
C ARG A 522 -34.54 79.78 -14.45
N VAL A 523 -33.51 80.16 -15.20
CA VAL A 523 -33.10 81.57 -15.32
C VAL A 523 -34.08 82.21 -16.30
N PRO A 524 -34.96 83.13 -15.88
CA PRO A 524 -35.81 83.86 -16.82
C PRO A 524 -34.92 84.72 -17.72
N ASP A 525 -35.23 84.77 -19.01
CA ASP A 525 -34.78 85.89 -19.84
C ASP A 525 -35.37 87.17 -19.20
N ASP A 526 -34.49 88.05 -18.74
CA ASP A 526 -34.87 89.39 -18.32
C ASP A 526 -35.15 90.20 -19.59
N ASP A 527 -36.37 90.05 -20.11
CA ASP A 527 -36.94 90.93 -21.13
C ASP A 527 -37.47 92.20 -20.46
N GLY A 528 -36.85 93.34 -20.81
CA GLY A 528 -37.29 94.70 -20.52
C GLY A 528 -36.12 95.57 -20.05
N GLY A 529 -35.85 96.75 -20.57
CA GLY A 529 -36.68 97.73 -21.28
C GLY A 529 -36.15 99.11 -20.91
#